data_AF-A0A220VEE7-F1
#
_entry.id   AF-A0A220VEE7-F1
#
_cell.length_a   1.000
_cell.length_b   1.000
_cell.length_c   1.000
_cell.angle_alpha   90.00
_cell.angle_beta   90.00
_cell.angle_gamma   90.00
#
_symmetry.space_group_name_H-M   'P 1'
#
loop_
_entity.id
_entity.type
_entity.pdbx_description
1 polymer ?
#
loop_
_entity_poly.entity_id
_entity_poly.type
_entity_poly.pdbx_seq_one_letter_code
_entity_poly.pdbx_strand_id
1 'polypeptide(L)'
;MYEVKCLLDYSVKLAYIGHVDNVIEGILPEKLKNKRFLASDFDYGFELASPQGAYNLGDCIMLNGTMYSSRTDQTRTERDPLMWGPEFVTSGLFVVPKNTPVTHLVNYFSFDKGDSLCDLYQKIYESVNGPFAAVGCIELAKIRAESITRAPIDNENIFHNISDYYQENEYNDEHVSVAIHSVVSNMQNNELREINHKLSSVLYYRPDSKYEKLLSHTHALKLSKPILNIEDIKPRHAEEVLHLMDDSIVRYVNLKIYKIGDLEEIS
;
A
#
# COMPACT_ATOMS: atom_id res chain seq x y z
N MET A 1 6.59 14.67 18.64
CA MET A 1 6.61 15.84 17.75
C MET A 1 5.85 15.47 16.50
N TYR A 2 4.88 16.28 16.08
CA TYR A 2 4.08 16.05 14.88
C TYR A 2 4.03 17.35 14.09
N GLU A 3 4.39 17.30 12.81
CA GLU A 3 4.42 18.46 11.92
C GLU A 3 3.79 18.08 10.58
N VAL A 4 2.88 18.93 10.10
CA VAL A 4 2.34 18.88 8.75
C VAL A 4 2.66 20.18 8.04
N LYS A 5 3.38 20.09 6.93
CA LYS A 5 3.68 21.21 6.07
C LYS A 5 2.86 21.10 4.79
N CYS A 6 1.89 21.99 4.62
CA CYS A 6 1.19 22.16 3.35
C CYS A 6 2.14 22.78 2.31
N LEU A 7 2.30 22.10 1.17
CA LEU A 7 3.06 22.58 0.02
C LEU A 7 2.14 23.15 -1.05
N LEU A 8 0.94 22.56 -1.21
CA LEU A 8 -0.07 22.92 -2.18
C LEU A 8 -1.45 22.79 -1.55
N ASP A 9 -2.32 23.77 -1.79
CA ASP A 9 -3.66 23.89 -1.20
C ASP A 9 -4.76 23.17 -2.00
N TYR A 10 -4.42 22.61 -3.16
CA TYR A 10 -5.34 21.87 -4.01
C TYR A 10 -5.16 20.35 -3.91
N SER A 11 -6.20 19.62 -4.31
CA SER A 11 -6.19 18.17 -4.42
C SER A 11 -5.69 17.70 -5.79
N VAL A 12 -4.97 16.58 -5.82
CA VAL A 12 -4.45 15.96 -7.04
C VAL A 12 -5.37 14.84 -7.53
N LYS A 13 -5.22 14.50 -8.81
CA LYS A 13 -5.78 13.28 -9.40
C LYS A 13 -4.74 12.16 -9.31
N LEU A 14 -5.12 11.03 -8.73
CA LEU A 14 -4.31 9.80 -8.73
C LEU A 14 -4.93 8.77 -9.67
N ALA A 15 -4.37 7.58 -9.76
CA ALA A 15 -4.86 6.58 -10.69
C ALA A 15 -4.86 5.16 -10.11
N TYR A 16 -5.53 4.26 -10.81
CA TYR A 16 -5.57 2.85 -10.49
C TYR A 16 -5.59 2.00 -11.76
N ILE A 17 -5.18 0.73 -11.65
CA ILE A 17 -5.24 -0.28 -12.70
C ILE A 17 -6.08 -1.43 -12.15
N GLY A 18 -7.16 -1.81 -12.85
CA GLY A 18 -8.03 -2.88 -12.37
C GLY A 18 -8.87 -2.45 -11.16
N HIS A 19 -9.10 -3.34 -10.21
CA HIS A 19 -9.93 -3.06 -9.03
C HIS A 19 -9.60 -4.07 -7.94
N VAL A 20 -9.62 -3.66 -6.67
CA VAL A 20 -9.43 -4.56 -5.53
C VAL A 20 -10.43 -5.71 -5.51
N ASP A 21 -11.65 -5.51 -6.00
CA ASP A 21 -12.62 -6.61 -6.15
C ASP A 21 -12.09 -7.73 -7.05
N ASN A 22 -11.27 -7.43 -8.07
CA ASN A 22 -10.63 -8.46 -8.88
C ASN A 22 -9.59 -9.23 -8.07
N VAL A 23 -8.87 -8.56 -7.17
CA VAL A 23 -7.93 -9.18 -6.23
C VAL A 23 -8.69 -10.07 -5.25
N ILE A 24 -9.76 -9.55 -4.65
CA ILE A 24 -10.57 -10.25 -3.66
C ILE A 24 -11.23 -11.49 -4.26
N GLU A 25 -11.81 -11.39 -5.47
CA GLU A 25 -12.50 -12.48 -6.15
C GLU A 25 -11.58 -13.40 -6.96
N GLY A 26 -10.26 -13.15 -6.95
CA GLY A 26 -9.28 -13.96 -7.67
C GLY A 26 -9.44 -13.92 -9.19
N ILE A 27 -9.84 -12.76 -9.73
CA ILE A 27 -10.10 -12.55 -11.16
C ILE A 27 -8.93 -11.78 -11.78
N LEU A 28 -8.40 -12.29 -12.90
CA LEU A 28 -7.50 -11.52 -13.77
C LEU A 28 -8.28 -11.00 -14.98
N PRO A 29 -8.62 -9.69 -15.05
CA PRO A 29 -9.40 -9.13 -16.15
C PRO A 29 -8.77 -9.41 -17.51
N GLU A 30 -9.58 -9.74 -18.53
CA GLU A 30 -9.09 -10.07 -19.89
C GLU A 30 -8.16 -8.99 -20.46
N LYS A 31 -8.48 -7.72 -20.24
CA LYS A 31 -7.67 -6.58 -20.69
C LYS A 31 -6.27 -6.52 -20.05
N LEU A 32 -6.09 -7.14 -18.88
CA LEU A 32 -4.84 -7.14 -18.11
C LEU A 32 -4.02 -8.44 -18.30
N LYS A 33 -4.62 -9.55 -18.77
CA LYS A 33 -3.96 -10.88 -18.87
C LYS A 33 -2.60 -10.87 -19.58
N ASN A 34 -2.50 -10.11 -20.66
CA ASN A 34 -1.28 -10.02 -21.48
C ASN A 34 -0.61 -8.65 -21.41
N LYS A 35 -1.04 -7.80 -20.46
CA LYS A 35 -0.54 -6.44 -20.34
C LYS A 35 0.56 -6.37 -19.30
N ARG A 36 1.68 -5.77 -19.69
CA ARG A 36 2.77 -5.40 -18.77
C ARG A 36 2.85 -3.89 -18.68
N PHE A 37 3.20 -3.41 -17.50
CA PHE A 37 3.40 -2.00 -17.20
C PHE A 37 4.85 -1.77 -16.80
N LEU A 38 5.34 -0.56 -17.00
CA LEU A 38 6.66 -0.14 -16.53
C LEU A 38 6.52 0.59 -15.20
N ALA A 39 7.28 0.17 -14.20
CA ALA A 39 7.31 0.83 -12.91
C ALA A 39 7.81 2.29 -13.00
N SER A 40 8.60 2.61 -14.04
CA SER A 40 9.09 3.96 -14.31
C SER A 40 8.03 4.94 -14.83
N ASP A 41 6.83 4.47 -15.17
CA ASP A 41 5.72 5.31 -15.63
C ASP A 41 4.91 5.91 -14.48
N PHE A 42 5.28 5.57 -13.25
CA PHE A 42 4.64 5.99 -12.01
C PHE A 42 5.70 6.47 -11.01
N ASP A 43 5.31 7.35 -10.09
CA ASP A 43 6.18 7.70 -8.97
C ASP A 43 6.14 6.60 -7.90
N TYR A 44 4.92 6.12 -7.59
CA TYR A 44 4.66 5.10 -6.57
C TYR A 44 3.43 4.25 -6.91
N GLY A 45 3.29 3.10 -6.26
CA GLY A 45 2.04 2.34 -6.28
C GLY A 45 2.05 1.13 -5.36
N PHE A 46 0.89 0.52 -5.16
CA PHE A 46 0.73 -0.70 -4.38
C PHE A 46 -0.56 -1.43 -4.71
N GLU A 47 -0.54 -2.69 -4.31
CA GLU A 47 -1.61 -3.61 -3.94
C GLU A 47 -1.11 -4.99 -4.37
N LEU A 48 -1.51 -5.50 -5.54
CA LEU A 48 -1.15 -6.84 -5.98
C LEU A 48 -0.47 -6.80 -7.36
N ALA A 49 0.80 -7.19 -7.43
CA ALA A 49 1.53 -7.23 -8.70
C ALA A 49 2.61 -8.31 -8.71
N SER A 50 3.21 -8.55 -9.86
CA SER A 50 4.35 -9.46 -10.01
C SER A 50 5.26 -9.04 -11.15
N PRO A 51 6.59 -9.14 -11.01
CA PRO A 51 7.48 -8.87 -12.13
C PRO A 51 7.62 -10.10 -13.04
N GLN A 52 7.24 -11.28 -12.55
CA GLN A 52 7.47 -12.55 -13.23
C GLN A 52 6.23 -13.05 -14.00
N GLY A 53 5.03 -12.78 -13.50
CA GLY A 53 3.78 -13.16 -14.18
C GLY A 53 2.59 -13.33 -13.24
N ALA A 54 1.42 -13.60 -13.81
CA ALA A 54 0.15 -13.66 -13.05
C ALA A 54 0.12 -14.75 -11.96
N TYR A 55 0.83 -15.85 -12.17
CA TYR A 55 0.93 -16.96 -11.20
C TYR A 55 1.80 -16.63 -9.98
N ASN A 56 2.43 -15.46 -9.97
CA ASN A 56 3.30 -14.97 -8.91
C ASN A 56 2.80 -13.62 -8.37
N LEU A 57 1.52 -13.32 -8.53
CA LEU A 57 0.93 -12.10 -7.97
C LEU A 57 0.97 -12.18 -6.44
N GLY A 58 1.61 -11.21 -5.81
CA GLY A 58 1.69 -11.07 -4.36
C GLY A 58 1.55 -9.62 -3.95
N ASP A 59 1.56 -9.38 -2.64
CA ASP A 59 1.56 -8.02 -2.09
C ASP A 59 2.72 -7.25 -2.70
N CYS A 60 2.47 -6.06 -3.21
CA CYS A 60 3.48 -5.28 -3.88
C CYS A 60 3.54 -3.83 -3.43
N ILE A 61 4.70 -3.22 -3.63
CA ILE A 61 4.93 -1.79 -3.55
C ILE A 61 5.89 -1.38 -4.66
N MET A 62 5.62 -0.25 -5.28
CA MET A 62 6.38 0.32 -6.37
C MET A 62 6.94 1.66 -5.91
N LEU A 63 8.25 1.83 -6.07
CA LEU A 63 8.97 3.05 -5.76
C LEU A 63 10.26 3.12 -6.57
N ASN A 64 10.69 4.34 -6.89
CA ASN A 64 11.96 4.61 -7.60
C ASN A 64 12.11 3.80 -8.91
N GLY A 65 11.02 3.65 -9.67
CA GLY A 65 11.00 2.91 -10.95
C GLY A 65 11.22 1.40 -10.81
N THR A 66 11.06 0.84 -9.61
CA THR A 66 11.17 -0.60 -9.34
C THR A 66 9.91 -1.06 -8.62
N MET A 67 9.36 -2.19 -9.07
CA MET A 67 8.30 -2.89 -8.36
C MET A 67 8.92 -3.97 -7.46
N TYR A 68 8.47 -4.04 -6.23
CA TYR A 68 8.82 -5.05 -5.22
C TYR A 68 7.55 -5.84 -4.87
N SER A 69 7.63 -7.16 -4.78
CA SER A 69 6.47 -8.00 -4.48
C SER A 69 6.84 -9.25 -3.69
N SER A 70 5.98 -9.68 -2.77
CA SER A 70 6.10 -10.98 -2.11
C SER A 70 5.91 -12.13 -3.11
N ARG A 71 6.69 -13.19 -2.95
CA ARG A 71 6.59 -14.39 -3.80
C ARG A 71 5.46 -15.30 -3.32
N THR A 72 4.56 -15.65 -4.24
CA THR A 72 3.37 -16.47 -3.95
C THR A 72 3.34 -17.82 -4.68
N ASP A 73 4.45 -18.22 -5.33
CA ASP A 73 4.52 -19.56 -5.91
C ASP A 73 4.69 -20.66 -4.86
N GLN A 74 4.21 -21.85 -5.20
CA GLN A 74 4.32 -23.07 -4.39
C GLN A 74 5.77 -23.56 -4.23
N THR A 75 6.73 -22.94 -4.91
CA THR A 75 8.16 -23.32 -4.85
C THR A 75 8.96 -22.50 -3.87
N ARG A 76 8.30 -21.65 -3.06
CA ARG A 76 8.88 -20.88 -1.96
C ARG A 76 9.75 -21.79 -1.08
N THR A 77 11.03 -21.83 -1.40
CA THR A 77 12.07 -22.20 -0.46
C THR A 77 12.34 -20.94 0.37
N GLU A 78 12.63 -21.08 1.66
CA GLU A 78 12.83 -19.97 2.61
C GLU A 78 13.87 -18.91 2.20
N ARG A 79 14.57 -19.08 1.06
CA ARG A 79 15.75 -18.30 0.64
C ARG A 79 15.49 -16.98 -0.09
N ASP A 80 14.27 -16.71 -0.59
CA ASP A 80 14.03 -15.45 -1.34
C ASP A 80 12.54 -15.04 -1.36
N PRO A 81 12.03 -14.40 -0.30
CA PRO A 81 10.61 -14.01 -0.21
C PRO A 81 10.25 -12.86 -1.16
N LEU A 82 11.23 -12.18 -1.73
CA LEU A 82 11.05 -10.95 -2.49
C LEU A 82 11.30 -11.15 -3.98
N MET A 83 10.42 -10.62 -4.80
CA MET A 83 10.63 -10.43 -6.23
C MET A 83 10.71 -8.94 -6.51
N TRP A 84 11.53 -8.56 -7.49
CA TRP A 84 11.57 -7.17 -7.94
C TRP A 84 11.93 -7.06 -9.42
N GLY A 85 11.51 -5.96 -10.04
CA GLY A 85 11.78 -5.71 -11.46
C GLY A 85 11.24 -4.37 -11.95
N PRO A 86 11.65 -3.94 -13.16
CA PRO A 86 11.20 -2.68 -13.76
C PRO A 86 9.84 -2.80 -14.45
N GLU A 87 9.38 -4.02 -14.73
CA GLU A 87 8.09 -4.32 -15.36
C GLU A 87 7.23 -5.15 -14.41
N PHE A 88 5.92 -5.06 -14.57
CA PHE A 88 4.98 -5.84 -13.78
C PHE A 88 3.68 -6.17 -14.51
N VAL A 89 2.99 -7.18 -14.00
CA VAL A 89 1.58 -7.51 -14.27
C VAL A 89 0.77 -7.32 -12.99
N THR A 90 -0.53 -7.07 -13.09
CA THR A 90 -1.43 -6.84 -11.94
C THR A 90 -2.89 -7.15 -12.33
N SER A 91 -3.72 -7.48 -11.35
CA SER A 91 -5.19 -7.50 -11.45
C SER A 91 -5.86 -6.29 -10.76
N GLY A 92 -5.13 -5.61 -9.88
CA GLY A 92 -5.55 -4.48 -9.04
C GLY A 92 -4.31 -3.77 -8.49
N LEU A 93 -4.17 -2.48 -8.80
CA LEU A 93 -3.08 -1.65 -8.33
C LEU A 93 -3.53 -0.19 -8.19
N PHE A 94 -3.25 0.43 -7.07
CA PHE A 94 -3.33 1.86 -6.90
C PHE A 94 -1.98 2.52 -7.19
N VAL A 95 -1.96 3.66 -7.89
CA VAL A 95 -0.71 4.32 -8.29
C VAL A 95 -0.76 5.83 -8.11
N VAL A 96 0.41 6.40 -7.86
CA VAL A 96 0.69 7.83 -8.00
C VAL A 96 1.31 8.03 -9.38
N PRO A 97 0.61 8.69 -10.34
CA PRO A 97 1.15 8.97 -11.67
C PRO A 97 2.49 9.72 -11.59
N LYS A 98 3.33 9.55 -12.61
CA LYS A 98 4.64 10.20 -12.66
C LYS A 98 4.54 11.72 -12.61
N ASN A 99 5.42 12.34 -11.82
CA ASN A 99 5.45 13.78 -11.59
C ASN A 99 4.20 14.34 -10.91
N THR A 100 3.45 13.51 -10.17
CA THR A 100 2.33 14.03 -9.37
C THR A 100 2.89 14.90 -8.26
N PRO A 101 2.43 16.14 -8.09
CA PRO A 101 2.98 17.03 -7.09
C PRO A 101 2.57 16.58 -5.68
N VAL A 102 3.54 16.58 -4.76
CA VAL A 102 3.29 16.32 -3.33
C VAL A 102 2.51 17.51 -2.74
N THR A 103 1.40 17.22 -2.07
CA THR A 103 0.54 18.26 -1.49
C THR A 103 0.97 18.65 -0.07
N HIS A 104 1.40 17.67 0.74
CA HIS A 104 1.87 17.92 2.10
C HIS A 104 3.09 17.05 2.42
N LEU A 105 3.90 17.52 3.37
CA LEU A 105 4.92 16.71 4.04
C LEU A 105 4.51 16.50 5.48
N VAL A 106 4.66 15.27 5.98
CA VAL A 106 4.36 14.91 7.36
C VAL A 106 5.61 14.34 8.00
N ASN A 107 5.99 14.92 9.13
CA ASN A 107 7.03 14.39 10.00
C ASN A 107 6.42 14.07 11.36
N TYR A 108 6.78 12.91 11.90
CA TYR A 108 6.36 12.48 13.23
C TYR A 108 7.52 11.81 13.92
N PHE A 109 7.61 12.02 15.24
CA PHE A 109 8.55 11.34 16.07
C PHE A 109 8.06 11.23 17.51
N SER A 110 8.20 10.05 18.13
CA SER A 110 7.89 9.79 19.54
C SER A 110 9.01 9.03 20.24
N PHE A 111 9.33 9.41 21.48
CA PHE A 111 10.35 8.75 22.30
C PHE A 111 9.77 7.60 23.18
N ASP A 112 8.50 7.71 23.62
CA ASP A 112 7.99 6.90 24.74
C ASP A 112 6.77 6.05 24.36
N LYS A 113 5.70 6.70 23.86
CA LYS A 113 4.46 6.06 23.37
C LYS A 113 4.22 6.51 21.94
N GLY A 114 4.45 5.61 20.99
CA GLY A 114 4.06 5.81 19.60
C GLY A 114 2.55 5.83 19.47
N ASP A 115 2.03 6.64 18.54
CA ASP A 115 0.65 6.52 18.08
C ASP A 115 0.50 5.22 17.26
N SER A 116 -0.70 4.64 17.24
CA SER A 116 -0.99 3.65 16.20
C SER A 116 -0.96 4.33 14.83
N LEU A 117 -0.74 3.55 13.77
CA LEU A 117 -0.79 4.06 12.40
C LEU A 117 -2.17 4.67 12.09
N CYS A 118 -3.23 4.05 12.59
CA CYS A 118 -4.60 4.55 12.53
C CYS A 118 -4.74 5.94 13.19
N ASP A 119 -4.21 6.12 14.41
CA ASP A 119 -4.26 7.41 15.11
C ASP A 119 -3.43 8.49 14.39
N LEU A 120 -2.28 8.11 13.79
CA LEU A 120 -1.49 9.02 12.96
C LEU A 120 -2.25 9.42 11.70
N TYR A 121 -2.89 8.46 11.01
CA TYR A 121 -3.72 8.74 9.85
C TYR A 121 -4.90 9.65 10.17
N GLN A 122 -5.52 9.51 11.34
CA GLN A 122 -6.54 10.43 11.81
C GLN A 122 -6.00 11.87 11.91
N LYS A 123 -4.83 12.08 12.53
CA LYS A 123 -4.19 13.41 12.63
C LYS A 123 -3.84 13.99 11.27
N ILE A 124 -3.38 13.16 10.33
CA ILE A 124 -3.08 13.58 8.96
C ILE A 124 -4.36 13.98 8.24
N TYR A 125 -5.41 13.15 8.34
CA TYR A 125 -6.71 13.41 7.73
C TYR A 125 -7.31 14.75 8.18
N GLU A 126 -7.25 15.04 9.49
CA GLU A 126 -7.72 16.31 10.05
C GLU A 126 -6.92 17.52 9.52
N SER A 127 -5.62 17.35 9.28
CA SER A 127 -4.74 18.42 8.78
C SER A 127 -4.91 18.65 7.27
N VAL A 128 -5.04 17.56 6.50
CA VAL A 128 -5.23 17.57 5.04
C VAL A 128 -6.66 17.95 4.66
N ASN A 129 -7.61 17.62 5.53
CA ASN A 129 -9.05 17.79 5.35
C ASN A 129 -9.57 17.12 4.06
N GLY A 130 -9.41 15.80 3.99
CA GLY A 130 -9.88 14.98 2.87
C GLY A 130 -9.11 13.67 2.72
N PRO A 131 -9.54 12.80 1.79
CA PRO A 131 -8.86 11.56 1.49
C PRO A 131 -7.44 11.82 0.98
N PHE A 132 -6.52 10.92 1.30
CA PHE A 132 -5.13 11.07 0.92
C PHE A 132 -4.45 9.74 0.62
N ALA A 133 -3.42 9.79 -0.21
CA ALA A 133 -2.40 8.75 -0.27
C ALA A 133 -1.16 9.21 0.51
N ALA A 134 -0.53 8.31 1.26
CA ALA A 134 0.70 8.57 1.97
C ALA A 134 1.81 7.64 1.49
N VAL A 135 2.97 8.21 1.23
CA VAL A 135 4.14 7.49 0.75
C VAL A 135 5.38 7.98 1.48
N GLY A 136 6.20 7.07 2.01
CA GLY A 136 7.46 7.45 2.64
C GLY A 136 8.01 6.38 3.57
N CYS A 137 8.98 6.76 4.39
CA CYS A 137 9.63 5.85 5.32
C CYS A 137 9.07 6.02 6.73
N ILE A 138 8.87 4.90 7.42
CA ILE A 138 8.45 4.87 8.82
C ILE A 138 9.37 3.93 9.62
N GLU A 139 9.62 4.30 10.87
CA GLU A 139 10.13 3.38 11.88
C GLU A 139 8.97 3.00 12.80
N LEU A 140 8.74 1.71 12.94
CA LEU A 140 7.71 1.13 13.79
C LEU A 140 8.35 0.67 15.09
N ALA A 141 7.78 1.08 16.22
CA ALA A 141 8.11 0.47 17.51
C ALA A 141 7.62 -0.98 17.56
N LYS A 142 6.43 -1.23 17.00
CA LYS A 142 5.85 -2.57 16.84
C LYS A 142 5.15 -2.64 15.49
N ILE A 143 5.41 -3.70 14.73
CA ILE A 143 4.72 -4.01 13.48
C ILE A 143 3.73 -5.15 13.70
N ARG A 144 2.55 -5.02 13.11
CA ARG A 144 1.63 -6.13 12.85
C ARG A 144 1.30 -6.11 11.37
N ALA A 145 1.51 -7.23 10.70
CA ALA A 145 1.32 -7.33 9.26
C ALA A 145 0.90 -8.74 8.86
N GLU A 146 0.39 -8.87 7.65
CA GLU A 146 0.04 -10.12 7.00
C GLU A 146 0.63 -10.13 5.59
N SER A 147 0.74 -11.29 4.95
CA SER A 147 1.00 -11.34 3.51
C SER A 147 0.23 -12.46 2.86
N ILE A 148 -0.19 -12.23 1.63
CA ILE A 148 -0.78 -13.25 0.79
C ILE A 148 0.30 -14.25 0.34
N THR A 149 0.02 -15.54 0.49
CA THR A 149 0.97 -16.63 0.19
C THR A 149 0.67 -17.36 -1.10
N ARG A 150 -0.46 -17.05 -1.75
CA ARG A 150 -0.92 -17.65 -3.02
C ARG A 150 -1.50 -16.58 -3.94
N ALA A 151 -1.18 -16.64 -5.23
CA ALA A 151 -1.71 -15.70 -6.21
C ALA A 151 -3.25 -15.84 -6.35
N PRO A 152 -4.03 -14.76 -6.18
CA PRO A 152 -5.48 -14.79 -6.32
C PRO A 152 -5.87 -14.67 -7.79
N ILE A 153 -5.86 -15.81 -8.49
CA ILE A 153 -6.16 -15.88 -9.94
C ILE A 153 -7.12 -17.03 -10.31
N ASP A 154 -7.64 -17.74 -9.31
CA ASP A 154 -8.40 -18.97 -9.47
C ASP A 154 -9.94 -18.79 -9.43
N ASN A 155 -10.43 -17.55 -9.54
CA ASN A 155 -11.87 -17.18 -9.45
C ASN A 155 -12.53 -17.64 -8.14
N GLU A 156 -11.83 -17.42 -7.03
CA GLU A 156 -12.32 -17.70 -5.69
C GLU A 156 -12.04 -16.53 -4.75
N ASN A 157 -12.96 -16.28 -3.83
CA ASN A 157 -12.84 -15.17 -2.90
C ASN A 157 -11.77 -15.47 -1.83
N ILE A 158 -10.79 -14.58 -1.67
CA ILE A 158 -9.67 -14.77 -0.73
C ILE A 158 -10.11 -14.83 0.74
N PHE A 159 -11.19 -14.12 1.12
CA PHE A 159 -11.71 -14.11 2.48
C PHE A 159 -12.58 -15.33 2.80
N HIS A 160 -13.18 -15.96 1.79
CA HIS A 160 -13.85 -17.26 1.96
C HIS A 160 -12.86 -18.43 2.02
N ASN A 161 -11.63 -18.23 1.54
CA ASN A 161 -10.56 -19.25 1.48
C ASN A 161 -9.29 -18.82 2.24
N ILE A 162 -9.43 -18.13 3.38
CA ILE A 162 -8.32 -17.52 4.12
C ILE A 162 -7.17 -18.51 4.39
N SER A 163 -7.47 -19.77 4.72
CA SER A 163 -6.44 -20.79 5.00
C SER A 163 -5.51 -21.07 3.82
N ASP A 164 -5.96 -20.80 2.60
CA ASP A 164 -5.21 -21.10 1.38
C ASP A 164 -4.37 -19.90 0.94
N TYR A 165 -4.83 -18.69 1.26
CA TYR A 165 -4.22 -17.43 0.87
C TYR A 165 -3.35 -16.79 1.94
N TYR A 166 -3.55 -17.14 3.21
CA TYR A 166 -2.82 -16.60 4.36
C TYR A 166 -2.30 -17.76 5.21
N GLN A 167 -1.39 -18.55 4.63
CA GLN A 167 -0.83 -19.73 5.30
C GLN A 167 0.22 -19.38 6.37
N GLU A 168 0.85 -18.23 6.23
CA GLU A 168 1.79 -17.71 7.21
C GLU A 168 1.03 -17.00 8.34
N ASN A 169 1.47 -17.20 9.57
CA ASN A 169 0.92 -16.48 10.72
C ASN A 169 1.15 -14.97 10.58
N GLU A 170 0.35 -14.16 11.28
CA GLU A 170 0.57 -12.72 11.41
C GLU A 170 2.04 -12.40 11.73
N TYR A 171 2.66 -11.56 10.91
CA TYR A 171 4.01 -11.05 11.13
C TYR A 171 3.96 -10.00 12.25
N ASN A 172 4.66 -10.31 13.35
CA ASN A 172 4.78 -9.44 14.51
C ASN A 172 6.25 -9.29 14.87
N ASP A 173 6.73 -8.05 14.97
CA ASP A 173 8.12 -7.74 15.27
C ASP A 173 8.22 -6.35 15.91
N GLU A 174 9.41 -5.98 16.38
CA GLU A 174 9.69 -4.72 17.04
C GLU A 174 10.83 -3.97 16.35
N HIS A 175 10.79 -2.63 16.41
CA HIS A 175 11.86 -1.76 15.90
C HIS A 175 12.19 -1.97 14.41
N VAL A 176 11.15 -2.09 13.58
CA VAL A 176 11.28 -2.34 12.15
C VAL A 176 11.24 -1.03 11.35
N SER A 177 12.12 -0.91 10.36
CA SER A 177 12.05 0.16 9.36
C SER A 177 11.35 -0.34 8.10
N VAL A 178 10.36 0.41 7.63
CA VAL A 178 9.66 0.09 6.39
C VAL A 178 9.44 1.33 5.53
N ALA A 179 9.30 1.14 4.21
CA ALA A 179 8.71 2.14 3.34
C ALA A 179 7.27 1.76 3.05
N ILE A 180 6.35 2.72 3.12
CA ILE A 180 4.92 2.46 2.93
C ILE A 180 4.37 3.15 1.70
N HIS A 181 3.29 2.57 1.20
CA HIS A 181 2.29 3.27 0.42
C HIS A 181 0.92 2.95 1.03
N SER A 182 0.13 3.98 1.30
CA SER A 182 -1.24 3.81 1.79
C SER A 182 -2.22 4.74 1.13
N VAL A 183 -3.49 4.37 1.23
CA VAL A 183 -4.66 5.20 0.92
C VAL A 183 -5.56 5.24 2.14
N VAL A 184 -6.09 6.42 2.45
CA VAL A 184 -6.92 6.66 3.63
C VAL A 184 -8.12 7.53 3.25
N SER A 185 -9.32 7.14 3.69
CA SER A 185 -10.53 7.97 3.56
C SER A 185 -11.54 7.75 4.69
N ASN A 186 -12.39 8.74 4.91
CA ASN A 186 -13.63 8.55 5.64
C ASN A 186 -14.73 8.09 4.67
N MET A 187 -14.91 6.77 4.57
CA MET A 187 -15.90 6.18 3.66
C MET A 187 -17.36 6.45 4.06
N GLN A 188 -17.60 6.93 5.29
CA GLN A 188 -18.93 7.27 5.81
C GLN A 188 -19.30 8.73 5.58
N ASN A 189 -18.37 9.58 5.15
CA ASN A 189 -18.67 10.97 4.87
C ASN A 189 -19.46 11.10 3.55
N ASN A 190 -20.73 11.49 3.65
CA ASN A 190 -21.62 11.69 2.50
C ASN A 190 -21.12 12.75 1.51
N GLU A 191 -20.38 13.76 1.98
CA GLU A 191 -19.80 14.80 1.11
C GLU A 191 -18.71 14.23 0.20
N LEU A 192 -18.11 13.10 0.58
CA LEU A 192 -17.07 12.41 -0.18
C LEU A 192 -17.63 11.25 -1.03
N ARG A 193 -18.95 11.12 -1.17
CA ARG A 193 -19.58 9.95 -1.82
C ARG A 193 -19.01 9.65 -3.21
N GLU A 194 -18.81 10.68 -4.04
CA GLU A 194 -18.28 10.50 -5.40
C GLU A 194 -16.85 9.97 -5.39
N ILE A 195 -15.95 10.59 -4.61
CA ILE A 195 -14.56 10.16 -4.54
C ILE A 195 -14.43 8.81 -3.82
N ASN A 196 -15.24 8.55 -2.79
CA ASN A 196 -15.26 7.27 -2.08
C ASN A 196 -15.73 6.12 -2.98
N HIS A 197 -16.67 6.38 -3.91
CA HIS A 197 -17.04 5.38 -4.91
C HIS A 197 -15.87 5.03 -5.83
N LYS A 198 -14.98 5.97 -6.16
CA LYS A 198 -13.78 5.66 -6.94
C LYS A 198 -12.71 5.00 -6.08
N LEU A 199 -12.55 5.43 -4.83
CA LEU A 199 -11.59 4.87 -3.87
C LEU A 199 -11.94 3.43 -3.47
N SER A 200 -13.15 2.93 -3.72
CA SER A 200 -13.46 1.51 -3.56
C SER A 200 -12.65 0.61 -4.49
N SER A 201 -11.95 1.17 -5.47
CA SER A 201 -10.96 0.46 -6.29
C SER A 201 -9.75 -0.04 -5.51
N VAL A 202 -9.51 0.46 -4.29
CA VAL A 202 -8.41 0.05 -3.42
C VAL A 202 -8.81 -0.07 -1.94
N LEU A 203 -9.82 0.69 -1.50
CA LEU A 203 -10.32 0.66 -0.13
C LEU A 203 -11.51 -0.28 -0.01
N TYR A 204 -11.39 -1.29 0.86
CA TYR A 204 -12.46 -2.24 1.16
C TYR A 204 -12.50 -2.52 2.66
N TYR A 205 -13.66 -2.91 3.17
CA TYR A 205 -13.79 -3.40 4.54
C TYR A 205 -13.51 -4.90 4.55
N ARG A 206 -12.55 -5.34 5.36
CA ARG A 206 -12.44 -6.77 5.65
C ARG A 206 -13.70 -7.23 6.41
N PRO A 207 -14.13 -8.50 6.26
CA PRO A 207 -15.34 -9.00 6.93
C PRO A 207 -15.35 -8.84 8.46
N ASP A 208 -14.18 -8.73 9.09
CA ASP A 208 -13.95 -8.57 10.53
C ASP A 208 -13.73 -7.11 10.98
N SER A 209 -13.75 -6.16 10.04
CA SER A 209 -13.48 -4.74 10.32
C SER A 209 -14.61 -4.06 11.10
N LYS A 210 -14.25 -3.19 12.05
CA LYS A 210 -15.21 -2.32 12.74
C LYS A 210 -15.41 -1.02 11.96
N TYR A 211 -16.67 -0.70 11.63
CA TYR A 211 -17.08 0.44 10.82
C TYR A 211 -16.98 1.82 11.53
N GLU A 212 -16.03 2.06 12.43
CA GLU A 212 -16.04 3.28 13.27
C GLU A 212 -14.84 4.21 13.07
N LYS A 213 -13.89 3.86 12.19
CA LYS A 213 -12.67 4.64 11.95
C LYS A 213 -12.50 4.96 10.46
N LEU A 214 -11.53 5.83 10.15
CA LEU A 214 -11.04 5.98 8.79
C LEU A 214 -10.69 4.61 8.22
N LEU A 215 -11.09 4.36 6.98
CA LEU A 215 -10.67 3.16 6.27
C LEU A 215 -9.30 3.44 5.66
N SER A 216 -8.35 2.54 5.90
CA SER A 216 -7.02 2.60 5.31
C SER A 216 -6.61 1.25 4.75
N HIS A 217 -5.78 1.29 3.70
CA HIS A 217 -5.15 0.13 3.12
C HIS A 217 -3.67 0.49 2.91
N THR A 218 -2.76 -0.29 3.51
CA THR A 218 -1.33 0.03 3.56
C THR A 218 -0.49 -1.18 3.21
N HIS A 219 0.39 -1.02 2.23
CA HIS A 219 1.46 -1.98 1.95
C HIS A 219 2.80 -1.40 2.41
N ALA A 220 3.70 -2.27 2.84
CA ALA A 220 5.00 -1.92 3.39
C ALA A 220 6.13 -2.75 2.78
N LEU A 221 7.22 -2.10 2.35
CA LEU A 221 8.50 -2.72 2.04
C LEU A 221 9.34 -2.77 3.32
N LYS A 222 9.60 -3.95 3.86
CA LYS A 222 10.54 -4.12 4.95
C LYS A 222 11.96 -3.77 4.49
N LEU A 223 12.66 -2.96 5.29
CA LEU A 223 13.99 -2.48 4.99
C LEU A 223 15.01 -3.12 5.94
N SER A 224 16.16 -3.54 5.40
CA SER A 224 17.27 -4.14 6.15
C SER A 224 18.01 -3.14 7.06
N LYS A 225 17.68 -1.86 6.94
CA LYS A 225 18.21 -0.77 7.77
C LYS A 225 17.28 0.45 7.72
N PRO A 226 17.38 1.36 8.69
CA PRO A 226 16.70 2.65 8.63
C PRO A 226 17.13 3.47 7.41
N ILE A 227 16.14 4.01 6.69
CA ILE A 227 16.31 4.94 5.57
C ILE A 227 15.27 6.04 5.76
N LEU A 228 15.69 7.31 5.71
CA LEU A 228 14.80 8.44 5.95
C LEU A 228 14.06 8.90 4.69
N ASN A 229 14.75 8.96 3.55
CA ASN A 229 14.15 9.39 2.29
C ASN A 229 13.82 8.18 1.43
N ILE A 230 12.59 8.11 0.92
CA ILE A 230 12.13 6.99 0.11
C ILE A 230 12.92 6.87 -1.21
N GLU A 231 13.48 7.97 -1.71
CA GLU A 231 14.31 8.04 -2.92
C GLU A 231 15.64 7.29 -2.78
N ASP A 232 16.12 7.10 -1.55
CA ASP A 232 17.40 6.42 -1.27
C ASP A 232 17.26 4.89 -1.28
N ILE A 233 16.02 4.38 -1.36
CA ILE A 233 15.73 2.94 -1.38
C ILE A 233 16.17 2.33 -2.70
N LYS A 234 16.88 1.21 -2.60
CA LYS A 234 17.43 0.40 -3.68
C LYS A 234 17.13 -1.07 -3.39
N PRO A 235 17.17 -1.96 -4.38
CA PRO A 235 16.83 -3.38 -4.16
C PRO A 235 17.60 -4.05 -3.02
N ARG A 236 18.89 -3.72 -2.83
CA ARG A 236 19.70 -4.25 -1.72
C ARG A 236 19.24 -3.85 -0.30
N HIS A 237 18.31 -2.89 -0.19
CA HIS A 237 17.75 -2.45 1.09
C HIS A 237 16.43 -3.17 1.41
N ALA A 238 15.81 -3.80 0.42
CA ALA A 238 14.50 -4.43 0.55
C ALA A 238 14.63 -5.87 1.03
N GLU A 239 13.76 -6.28 1.95
CA GLU A 239 13.73 -7.64 2.48
C GLU A 239 12.45 -8.38 2.08
N GLU A 240 11.30 -7.73 2.24
CA GLU A 240 9.99 -8.36 2.06
C GLU A 240 8.91 -7.29 1.84
N VAL A 241 7.81 -7.64 1.17
CA VAL A 241 6.60 -6.79 1.09
C VAL A 241 5.51 -7.40 1.95
N LEU A 242 4.83 -6.55 2.71
CA LEU A 242 3.83 -6.93 3.70
C LEU A 242 2.59 -6.04 3.57
N HIS A 243 1.41 -6.58 3.88
CA HIS A 243 0.20 -5.81 4.18
C HIS A 243 0.27 -5.35 5.64
N LEU A 244 0.42 -4.04 5.85
CA LEU A 244 0.60 -3.46 7.18
C LEU A 244 -0.75 -3.17 7.86
N MET A 245 -0.94 -3.69 9.07
CA MET A 245 -2.13 -3.42 9.87
C MET A 245 -2.05 -2.04 10.52
N ASP A 246 -3.19 -1.36 10.61
CA ASP A 246 -3.29 0.03 11.09
C ASP A 246 -3.12 0.19 12.61
N ASP A 247 -3.09 -0.92 13.35
CA ASP A 247 -2.76 -0.98 14.78
C ASP A 247 -1.25 -1.11 15.05
N SER A 248 -0.41 -1.13 14.02
CA SER A 248 1.05 -1.00 14.14
C SER A 248 1.42 0.31 14.84
N ILE A 249 2.46 0.27 15.68
CA ILE A 249 2.85 1.41 16.53
C ILE A 249 4.00 2.18 15.89
N VAL A 250 3.77 3.45 15.61
CA VAL A 250 4.69 4.32 14.88
C VAL A 250 5.63 5.05 15.84
N ARG A 251 6.93 5.02 15.54
CA ARG A 251 7.96 5.75 16.28
C ARG A 251 8.45 6.98 15.51
N TYR A 252 8.67 6.84 14.22
CA TYR A 252 9.13 7.92 13.34
C TYR A 252 8.42 7.83 11.99
N VAL A 253 8.08 8.97 11.38
CA VAL A 253 7.68 9.01 9.97
C VAL A 253 8.32 10.19 9.25
N ASN A 254 8.60 9.96 7.97
CA ASN A 254 8.81 10.98 6.96
C ASN A 254 7.94 10.61 5.75
N LEU A 255 6.81 11.30 5.58
CA LEU A 255 5.81 10.98 4.56
C LEU A 255 5.58 12.16 3.62
N LYS A 256 5.46 11.82 2.34
CA LYS A 256 4.81 12.62 1.32
C LYS A 256 3.33 12.28 1.30
N ILE A 257 2.49 13.31 1.25
CA ILE A 257 1.04 13.17 1.21
C ILE A 257 0.49 13.76 -0.08
N TYR A 258 -0.42 13.02 -0.69
CA TYR A 258 -1.18 13.40 -1.87
C TYR A 258 -2.65 13.52 -1.50
N LYS A 259 -3.15 14.75 -1.31
CA LYS A 259 -4.58 15.00 -1.08
C LYS A 259 -5.35 14.61 -2.34
N ILE A 260 -6.24 13.64 -2.23
CA ILE A 260 -6.95 13.07 -3.38
C ILE A 260 -8.22 13.87 -3.64
N GLY A 261 -8.37 14.35 -4.87
CA GLY A 261 -9.58 14.98 -5.36
C GLY A 261 -10.32 14.14 -6.39
N ASP A 262 -9.59 13.31 -7.13
CA ASP A 262 -10.15 12.45 -8.17
C ASP A 262 -9.26 11.22 -8.41
N LEU A 263 -9.83 10.20 -9.08
CA LEU A 263 -9.12 9.01 -9.55
C LEU A 263 -9.45 8.72 -11.02
N GLU A 264 -8.46 8.25 -11.76
CA GLU A 264 -8.64 7.73 -13.12
C GLU A 264 -8.18 6.28 -13.26
N GLU A 265 -8.90 5.50 -14.07
CA GLU A 265 -8.48 4.15 -14.43
C GLU A 265 -7.46 4.20 -15.56
N ILE A 266 -6.37 3.47 -15.40
CA ILE A 266 -5.38 3.22 -16.44
C ILE A 266 -5.66 1.84 -17.03
N SER A 267 -6.16 1.84 -18.27
CA SER A 267 -6.51 0.65 -19.05
C SER A 267 -5.34 0.15 -19.87
#